data_AF-A0A380EP26-F1
#
_entry.id   AF-A0A380EP26-F1
#
_cell.length_a   1.000
_cell.length_b   1.000
_cell.length_c   1.000
_cell.angle_alpha   90.00
_cell.angle_beta   90.00
_cell.angle_gamma   90.00
#
_symmetry.space_group_name_H-M   'P 1'
#
loop_
_entity.id
_entity.type
_entity.pdbx_description
1 polymer ?
#
loop_
_entity_poly.entity_id
_entity_poly.type
_entity_poly.pdbx_seq_one_letter_code
_entity_poly.pdbx_strand_id
1 'polypeptide(L)'
;MKDGSDAVGDWAVLNALINTAAGGSWISFHHGGGVGMGYSLHAGMVVVADGSERAERRLERVLTTDPGMGVARHVDAGYDIAIQTAKEKGIHIPMIDKAGDK
;
A
#
# COMPACT_ATOMS: atom_id res chain seq x y z
N MET A 1 1.42 -12.34 11.19
CA MET A 1 0.17 -12.07 10.44
C MET A 1 -0.87 -13.13 10.80
N LYS A 2 -2.19 -12.84 10.72
CA LYS A 2 -3.25 -13.81 11.07
C LYS A 2 -3.21 -15.10 10.23
N ASP A 3 -2.80 -14.98 8.98
CA ASP A 3 -2.70 -16.05 7.98
C ASP A 3 -1.29 -16.70 7.89
N GLY A 4 -0.33 -16.25 8.70
CA GLY A 4 1.05 -16.72 8.65
C GLY A 4 1.91 -16.14 7.51
N SER A 5 1.43 -15.10 6.79
CA SER A 5 2.17 -14.41 5.71
C SER A 5 3.31 -13.49 6.20
N ASP A 6 3.92 -13.81 7.34
CA ASP A 6 4.85 -12.96 8.08
C ASP A 6 6.09 -12.59 7.24
N ALA A 7 6.62 -13.54 6.47
CA ALA A 7 7.84 -13.36 5.68
C ALA A 7 7.60 -12.88 4.24
N VAL A 8 6.36 -12.64 3.82
CA VAL A 8 6.04 -12.20 2.46
C VAL A 8 6.48 -10.75 2.26
N GLY A 9 7.55 -10.55 1.47
CA GLY A 9 8.14 -9.24 1.19
C GLY A 9 7.52 -8.47 0.01
N ASP A 10 6.66 -9.11 -0.78
CA ASP A 10 6.11 -8.56 -2.03
C ASP A 10 5.36 -7.23 -1.81
N TRP A 11 4.63 -7.12 -0.70
CA TRP A 11 3.86 -5.93 -0.35
C TRP A 11 4.71 -4.67 -0.22
N ALA A 12 5.94 -4.78 0.30
CA ALA A 12 6.86 -3.66 0.39
C ALA A 12 7.36 -3.23 -0.99
N VAL A 13 7.66 -4.20 -1.86
CA VAL A 13 8.08 -3.94 -3.25
C VAL A 13 6.94 -3.28 -4.03
N LEU A 14 5.71 -3.81 -3.92
CA LEU A 14 4.54 -3.25 -4.57
C LEU A 14 4.21 -1.85 -4.07
N ASN A 15 4.40 -1.55 -2.78
CA ASN A 15 4.24 -0.19 -2.25
C ASN A 15 5.20 0.80 -2.95
N ALA A 16 6.48 0.45 -3.11
CA ALA A 16 7.44 1.29 -3.83
C ALA A 16 7.02 1.49 -5.31
N LEU A 17 6.61 0.42 -5.98
CA LEU A 17 6.22 0.47 -7.39
C LEU A 17 4.93 1.28 -7.61
N ILE A 18 3.90 1.06 -6.79
CA ILE A 18 2.62 1.78 -6.94
C ILE A 18 2.77 3.26 -6.61
N ASN A 19 3.58 3.61 -5.61
CA ASN A 19 3.83 5.02 -5.26
C ASN A 19 4.69 5.73 -6.32
N THR A 20 5.59 5.00 -6.99
CA THR A 20 6.29 5.51 -8.18
C THR A 20 5.29 5.79 -9.31
N ALA A 21 4.39 4.86 -9.59
CA ALA A 21 3.37 5.01 -10.64
C ALA A 21 2.33 6.11 -10.31
N ALA A 22 1.97 6.26 -9.04
CA ALA A 22 1.03 7.28 -8.55
C ALA A 22 1.64 8.70 -8.54
N GLY A 23 2.98 8.81 -8.59
CA GLY A 23 3.68 10.07 -8.73
C GLY A 23 4.22 10.63 -7.41
N GLY A 24 4.75 9.81 -6.51
CA GLY A 24 5.59 10.30 -5.40
C GLY A 24 6.74 11.20 -5.90
N SER A 25 7.18 12.15 -5.08
CA SER A 25 8.33 13.02 -5.40
C SER A 25 9.65 12.28 -5.27
N TRP A 26 9.76 11.40 -4.28
CA TRP A 26 10.82 10.41 -4.22
C TRP A 26 10.34 9.17 -3.47
N ILE A 27 10.79 8.02 -3.95
CA ILE A 27 10.47 6.71 -3.41
C ILE A 27 11.77 6.04 -2.99
N SER A 28 11.76 5.36 -1.86
CA SER A 28 12.87 4.55 -1.39
C SER A 28 12.43 3.11 -1.16
N PHE A 29 13.36 2.18 -1.35
CA PHE A 29 13.20 0.78 -0.97
C PHE A 29 14.46 0.34 -0.26
N HIS A 30 14.34 -0.09 0.99
CA HIS A 30 15.46 -0.37 1.87
C HIS A 30 15.36 -1.79 2.45
N HIS A 31 16.52 -2.28 2.87
CA HIS A 31 16.69 -3.57 3.52
C HIS A 31 17.21 -3.38 4.95
N GLY A 32 16.65 -4.14 5.89
CA GLY A 32 17.17 -4.30 7.26
C GLY A 32 17.00 -3.11 8.20
N GLY A 33 16.25 -2.07 7.81
CA GLY A 33 15.93 -0.98 8.74
C GLY A 33 15.20 -1.49 10.00
N GLY A 34 15.59 -0.95 11.16
CA GLY A 34 15.07 -1.34 12.47
C GLY A 34 15.68 -2.64 13.02
N VAL A 35 15.56 -3.74 12.28
CA VAL A 35 15.84 -5.11 12.77
C VAL A 35 17.15 -5.72 12.25
N GLY A 36 17.92 -5.00 11.44
CA GLY A 36 19.20 -5.45 10.93
C GLY A 36 19.11 -6.30 9.65
N MET A 37 20.28 -6.65 9.12
CA MET A 37 20.42 -7.35 7.84
C MET A 37 19.71 -8.72 7.85
N GLY A 38 18.90 -8.97 6.82
CA GLY A 38 18.20 -10.24 6.59
C GLY A 38 16.78 -10.29 7.14
N TYR A 39 16.35 -9.28 7.91
CA TYR A 39 15.12 -9.37 8.71
C TYR A 39 13.99 -8.43 8.30
N SER A 40 14.21 -7.46 7.40
CA SER A 40 13.13 -6.60 6.90
C SER A 40 13.37 -6.10 5.48
N LEU A 41 12.26 -5.93 4.76
CA LEU A 41 12.15 -5.19 3.52
C LEU A 41 11.04 -4.14 3.71
N HIS A 42 11.30 -2.89 3.31
CA HIS A 42 10.32 -1.81 3.45
C HIS A 42 10.55 -0.73 2.41
N ALA A 43 9.50 0.05 2.18
CA ALA A 43 9.49 1.17 1.24
C ALA A 43 9.13 2.48 1.97
N GLY A 44 9.62 3.60 1.43
CA GLY A 44 9.26 4.94 1.85
C GLY A 44 8.74 5.76 0.68
N MET A 45 7.79 6.64 0.95
CA MET A 45 7.20 7.54 -0.02
C MET A 45 7.20 8.96 0.53
N VAL A 46 7.59 9.91 -0.30
CA VAL A 46 7.34 11.33 -0.05
C VAL A 46 6.78 11.98 -1.30
N VAL A 47 5.84 12.89 -1.11
CA VAL A 47 5.25 13.74 -2.15
C VAL A 47 5.26 15.19 -1.68
N VAL A 48 5.54 16.12 -2.60
CA VAL A 48 5.64 17.55 -2.30
C VAL A 48 4.36 18.25 -2.70
N ALA A 49 3.78 19.02 -1.78
CA ALA A 49 2.66 19.93 -2.02
C ALA A 49 3.20 21.34 -2.30
N ASP A 50 3.47 21.66 -3.56
CA ASP A 50 4.04 22.95 -4.00
C ASP A 50 2.98 23.98 -4.43
N GLY A 51 1.70 23.66 -4.29
CA GLY A 51 0.57 24.53 -4.68
C GLY A 51 0.19 24.45 -6.17
N SER A 52 0.87 23.65 -6.99
CA SER A 52 0.51 23.45 -8.40
C SER A 52 -0.63 22.45 -8.58
N GLU A 53 -1.42 22.62 -9.64
CA GLU A 53 -2.43 21.62 -10.08
C GLU A 53 -1.80 20.24 -10.36
N ARG A 54 -0.52 20.23 -10.78
CA ARG A 54 0.22 18.98 -10.98
C ARG A 54 0.45 18.26 -9.65
N ALA A 55 0.83 18.99 -8.60
CA ALA A 55 1.01 18.42 -7.27
C ALA A 55 -0.32 17.93 -6.70
N GLU A 56 -1.42 18.68 -6.87
CA GLU A 56 -2.77 18.26 -6.46
C GLU A 56 -3.13 16.87 -7.00
N ARG A 57 -3.00 16.66 -8.32
CA ARG A 57 -3.29 15.35 -8.95
C ARG A 57 -2.38 14.22 -8.46
N ARG A 58 -1.12 14.52 -8.12
CA ARG A 58 -0.16 13.54 -7.58
C ARG A 58 -0.51 13.18 -6.15
N LEU A 59 -0.84 14.18 -5.33
CA LEU A 59 -1.25 14.02 -3.93
C LEU A 59 -2.50 13.15 -3.84
N GLU A 60 -3.52 13.45 -4.64
CA GLU A 60 -4.76 12.67 -4.67
C GLU A 60 -4.49 11.18 -4.93
N ARG A 61 -3.63 10.87 -5.90
CA ARG A 61 -3.30 9.48 -6.25
C ARG A 61 -2.43 8.82 -5.19
N VAL A 62 -1.29 9.42 -4.85
CA VAL A 62 -0.29 8.76 -4.01
C VAL A 62 -0.75 8.63 -2.56
N LEU A 63 -1.52 9.61 -2.04
CA LEU A 63 -2.13 9.52 -0.71
C LEU A 63 -3.37 8.61 -0.68
N THR A 64 -3.82 8.12 -1.83
CA THR A 64 -4.80 7.03 -1.93
C THR A 64 -4.10 5.68 -2.00
N THR A 65 -3.10 5.55 -2.88
CA THR A 65 -2.43 4.25 -3.12
C THR A 65 -1.56 3.80 -1.97
N ASP A 66 -0.85 4.72 -1.30
CA ASP A 66 0.08 4.38 -0.22
C ASP A 66 -0.63 3.73 0.99
N PRO A 67 -1.63 4.38 1.63
CA PRO A 67 -2.42 3.72 2.67
C PRO A 67 -3.31 2.60 2.12
N GLY A 68 -3.77 2.71 0.86
CA GLY A 68 -4.57 1.67 0.20
C GLY A 68 -3.84 0.32 0.13
N MET A 69 -2.52 0.33 -0.10
CA MET A 69 -1.67 -0.87 -0.05
C MET A 69 -1.69 -1.53 1.33
N GLY A 70 -1.66 -0.73 2.40
CA GLY A 70 -1.77 -1.22 3.77
C GLY A 70 -3.10 -1.93 4.03
N VAL A 71 -4.22 -1.34 3.57
CA VAL A 71 -5.54 -1.98 3.67
C VAL A 71 -5.57 -3.28 2.87
N ALA A 72 -5.18 -3.24 1.58
CA ALA A 72 -5.19 -4.41 0.72
C ALA A 72 -4.36 -5.58 1.28
N ARG A 73 -3.16 -5.30 1.84
CA ARG A 73 -2.29 -6.30 2.47
C ARG A 73 -2.91 -6.99 3.68
N HIS A 74 -3.74 -6.27 4.44
CA HIS A 74 -4.42 -6.84 5.62
C HIS A 74 -5.77 -7.46 5.28
N VAL A 75 -6.41 -7.00 4.20
CA VAL A 75 -7.55 -7.71 3.60
C VAL A 75 -7.13 -9.10 3.17
N ASP A 76 -6.03 -9.21 2.41
CA ASP A 76 -5.49 -10.48 1.93
C ASP A 76 -5.15 -11.43 3.10
N ALA A 77 -4.58 -10.90 4.18
CA ALA A 77 -4.30 -11.67 5.40
C ALA A 77 -5.54 -11.99 6.28
N GLY A 78 -6.75 -11.65 5.83
CA GLY A 78 -8.01 -12.05 6.46
C GLY A 78 -8.42 -11.25 7.71
N TYR A 79 -8.05 -9.97 7.79
CA TYR A 79 -8.48 -9.07 8.89
C TYR A 79 -9.82 -8.41 8.59
N ASP A 80 -10.82 -8.63 9.44
CA ASP A 80 -12.19 -8.13 9.25
C ASP A 80 -12.26 -6.60 9.18
N ILE A 81 -11.48 -5.91 10.01
CA ILE A 81 -11.40 -4.44 10.00
C ILE A 81 -10.87 -3.91 8.66
N ALA A 82 -9.92 -4.61 8.03
CA ALA A 82 -9.37 -4.21 6.75
C ALA A 82 -10.39 -4.47 5.62
N ILE A 83 -11.11 -5.59 5.68
CA ILE A 83 -12.20 -5.91 4.75
C ILE A 83 -13.31 -4.84 4.82
N GLN A 84 -13.71 -4.46 6.03
CA GLN A 84 -14.69 -3.40 6.25
C GLN A 84 -14.18 -2.06 5.72
N THR A 85 -12.94 -1.71 6.01
CA THR A 85 -12.31 -0.47 5.51
C THR A 85 -12.26 -0.43 3.98
N ALA A 86 -11.92 -1.55 3.33
CA ALA A 86 -11.89 -1.63 1.87
C ALA A 86 -13.28 -1.37 1.26
N LYS A 87 -14.34 -1.96 1.83
CA LYS A 87 -15.73 -1.72 1.41
C LYS A 87 -16.14 -0.26 1.62
N GLU A 88 -15.88 0.30 2.80
CA GLU A 88 -16.25 1.68 3.14
C GLU A 88 -15.54 2.73 2.28
N LYS A 89 -14.29 2.47 1.90
CA LYS A 89 -13.47 3.38 1.10
C LYS A 89 -13.47 3.08 -0.40
N GLY A 90 -14.21 2.05 -0.83
CA GLY A 90 -14.29 1.65 -2.24
C GLY A 90 -12.96 1.18 -2.82
N ILE A 91 -12.12 0.51 -2.00
CA ILE A 91 -10.86 -0.07 -2.47
C ILE A 91 -11.18 -1.34 -3.25
N HIS A 92 -10.83 -1.35 -4.54
CA HIS A 92 -11.04 -2.51 -5.40
C HIS A 92 -10.10 -3.65 -5.04
N ILE A 93 -10.64 -4.76 -4.53
CA ILE A 93 -9.91 -5.97 -4.15
C ILE A 93 -10.37 -7.11 -5.07
N PRO A 94 -9.59 -7.48 -6.12
CA PRO A 94 -10.05 -8.39 -7.18
C PRO A 94 -10.59 -9.74 -6.69
N MET A 95 -10.07 -10.25 -5.57
CA MET A 95 -10.43 -11.56 -5.03
C MET A 95 -11.69 -11.53 -4.15
N ILE A 96 -12.07 -10.36 -3.62
CA ILE A 96 -13.27 -10.19 -2.79
C ILE A 96 -14.43 -9.69 -3.64
N ASP A 97 -14.16 -8.77 -4.57
CA ASP A 97 -15.19 -8.18 -5.44
C ASP A 97 -15.84 -9.23 -6.36
N LYS A 98 -15.14 -10.34 -6.66
CA LYS A 98 -15.70 -11.48 -7.42
C LYS A 98 -16.44 -12.51 -6.55
N ALA A 99 -16.24 -12.49 -5.23
CA ALA A 99 -16.83 -13.46 -4.31
C ALA A 99 -18.15 -12.97 -3.68
N GLY A 100 -18.55 -11.72 -3.93
CA GLY A 100 -19.69 -11.07 -3.27
C GLY A 100 -20.83 -10.57 -4.16
N ASP A 101 -20.78 -10.82 -5.48
CA ASP A 101 -21.86 -10.50 -6.44
C ASP A 101 -22.67 -11.75 -6.86
N LYS A 102 -22.85 -12.69 -5.92
CA LYS A 102 -23.80 -13.82 -6.02
C LYS A 102 -24.60 -13.97 -4.74
#